data_AF-A0A496Q3V0-F1
#
_entry.id   AF-A0A496Q3V0-F1
#
_cell.length_a   1.000
_cell.length_b   1.000
_cell.length_c   1.000
_cell.angle_alpha   90.00
_cell.angle_beta   90.00
_cell.angle_gamma   90.00
#
_symmetry.space_group_name_H-M   'P 1'
#
loop_
_entity.id
_entity.type
_entity.pdbx_description
1 polymer ?
#
loop_
_entity_poly.entity_id
_entity_poly.type
_entity_poly.pdbx_seq_one_letter_code
_entity_poly.pdbx_strand_id
1 'polypeptide(L)' 'MISVIAYLDPGTGSIIIQSVLAGLLGIAFAIKMFWQRVVGFFRFRKTEPLADEGTETEPKT' A
#
# COMPACT_ATOMS: atom_id res chain seq x y z
N MET A 1 -26.29 37.66 17.10
CA MET A 1 -25.85 37.85 15.70
C MET A 1 -25.06 36.62 15.31
N ILE A 2 -25.58 35.82 14.37
CA ILE A 2 -24.91 34.62 13.87
C ILE A 2 -24.79 34.82 12.37
N SER A 3 -23.59 35.17 11.90
CA SER A 3 -23.34 35.42 10.49
C SER A 3 -22.26 34.47 9.99
N VAL A 4 -22.76 33.45 9.29
CA VAL A 4 -22.26 32.84 8.06
C VAL A 4 -20.85 32.21 8.11
N ILE A 5 -20.86 30.90 7.90
CA ILE A 5 -19.72 30.07 7.57
C ILE A 5 -19.02 30.68 6.34
N ALA A 6 -17.88 31.32 6.56
CA ALA A 6 -16.97 31.84 5.54
C ALA A 6 -16.22 30.71 4.81
N TYR A 7 -16.94 29.72 4.29
CA TYR A 7 -16.38 28.56 3.58
C TYR A 7 -16.08 28.87 2.09
N LEU A 8 -16.35 30.10 1.65
CA LEU A 8 -16.42 30.49 0.25
C LEU A 8 -15.78 31.86 0.00
N ASP A 9 -14.70 32.22 0.70
CA ASP A 9 -13.81 33.21 0.08
C ASP A 9 -13.31 32.57 -1.24
N PRO A 10 -13.36 33.26 -2.41
CA PRO A 10 -13.11 32.65 -3.72
C PRO A 10 -11.77 31.91 -3.83
N GLY A 11 -10.81 32.20 -2.94
CA GLY A 11 -9.56 31.44 -2.79
C GLY A 11 -9.68 30.12 -2.01
N THR A 12 -10.51 30.03 -0.98
CA THR A 12 -10.55 28.88 -0.06
C THR A 12 -11.37 27.71 -0.60
N GLY A 13 -12.47 27.98 -1.33
CA GLY A 13 -13.31 26.93 -1.90
C GLY A 13 -12.55 26.03 -2.89
N SER A 14 -11.59 26.59 -3.63
CA SER A 14 -10.77 25.86 -4.61
C SER A 14 -9.68 25.00 -3.96
N ILE A 15 -9.14 25.42 -2.81
CA ILE A 15 -8.07 24.69 -2.11
C ILE A 15 -8.52 23.30 -1.68
N ILE A 16 -9.77 23.14 -1.28
CA ILE A 16 -10.28 21.85 -0.80
C ILE A 16 -10.34 20.84 -1.94
N ILE A 17 -10.88 21.26 -3.09
CA ILE A 17 -10.94 20.43 -4.30
C ILE A 17 -9.52 20.10 -4.79
N GLN A 18 -8.63 21.09 -4.83
CA GLN A 18 -7.23 20.90 -5.22
C GLN A 18 -6.49 19.96 -4.27
N SER A 19 -6.71 20.07 -2.97
CA SER A 19 -6.06 19.22 -1.96
C SER A 19 -6.54 17.77 -2.07
N VAL A 20 -7.84 17.55 -2.30
CA VAL A 20 -8.39 16.22 -2.57
C VAL A 20 -7.77 15.65 -3.85
N LEU A 21 -7.71 16.44 -4.91
CA LEU A 21 -7.16 15.99 -6.19
C LEU A 21 -5.66 15.66 -6.09
N ALA A 22 -4.88 16.52 -5.44
CA ALA A 22 -3.46 16.31 -5.17
C ALA A 22 -3.23 15.07 -4.30
N GLY A 23 -4.06 14.86 -3.27
CA GLY A 23 -4.02 13.66 -2.43
C GLY A 23 -4.29 12.39 -3.22
N LEU A 24 -5.34 12.38 -4.04
CA LEU A 24 -5.68 11.23 -4.90
C LEU A 24 -4.56 10.90 -5.89
N LEU A 25 -4.02 11.93 -6.57
CA LEU A 25 -2.91 11.77 -7.49
C LEU A 25 -1.64 11.28 -6.78
N GLY A 26 -1.33 11.82 -5.60
CA GLY A 26 -0.21 11.39 -4.78
C GLY A 26 -0.31 9.93 -4.34
N ILE A 27 -1.50 9.49 -3.89
CA ILE A 27 -1.76 8.10 -3.51
C ILE A 27 -1.64 7.19 -4.73
N ALA A 28 -2.28 7.54 -5.85
CA ALA A 28 -2.21 6.75 -7.08
C ALA A 28 -0.75 6.61 -7.57
N PHE A 29 0.02 7.69 -7.51
CA PHE A 29 1.44 7.68 -7.87
C PHE A 29 2.28 6.84 -6.90
N ALA A 30 2.04 6.96 -5.59
CA ALA A 30 2.72 6.14 -4.59
C ALA A 30 2.44 4.65 -4.80
N ILE A 31 1.18 4.26 -5.03
CA ILE A 31 0.80 2.87 -5.35
C ILE A 31 1.52 2.38 -6.61
N LYS A 32 1.52 3.19 -7.67
CA LYS A 32 2.23 2.86 -8.93
C LYS A 32 3.74 2.68 -8.68
N MET A 33 4.35 3.57 -7.90
CA MET A 33 5.79 3.55 -7.60
C MET A 33 6.17 2.34 -6.75
N PHE A 34 5.35 1.98 -5.76
CA PHE A 34 5.62 0.89 -4.83
C PHE A 34 4.94 -0.43 -5.20
N TRP A 35 4.39 -0.57 -6.41
CA TRP A 35 3.62 -1.73 -6.84
C TRP A 35 4.32 -3.07 -6.55
N GLN A 36 5.62 -3.17 -6.82
CA GLN A 36 6.42 -4.38 -6.55
C GLN A 36 6.52 -4.71 -5.05
N ARG A 37 6.63 -3.71 -4.18
CA ARG A 37 6.64 -3.90 -2.73
C ARG A 37 5.25 -4.31 -2.23
N VAL A 38 4.21 -3.61 -2.68
CA VAL A 38 2.80 -3.92 -2.33
C VAL A 38 2.44 -5.36 -2.73
N VAL A 39 2.76 -5.78 -3.95
CA VAL A 39 2.54 -7.15 -4.42
C VAL A 39 3.46 -8.15 -3.68
N GLY A 40 4.68 -7.76 -3.35
CA GLY A 40 5.63 -8.55 -2.57
C GLY A 40 5.08 -8.90 -1.18
N PHE A 41 4.51 -7.93 -0.46
CA PHE A 41 3.84 -8.17 0.83
C PHE A 41 2.68 -9.16 0.71
N PHE A 42 1.96 -9.16 -0.42
CA PHE A 42 0.90 -10.13 -0.68
C PHE A 42 1.41 -11.52 -1.07
N ARG A 43 2.66 -11.64 -1.53
CA ARG A 43 3.29 -12.91 -1.95
C ARG A 43 3.97 -13.68 -0.83
N PHE A 44 4.04 -13.16 0.39
CA PHE A 44 4.65 -13.85 1.53
C PHE A 44 3.70 -14.86 2.19
N ARG A 45 3.42 -15.97 1.51
CA ARG A 45 3.21 -17.31 2.13
C ARG A 45 3.46 -18.41 1.09
N LYS A 46 4.74 -18.69 0.84
CA LYS A 46 5.14 -20.10 0.67
C LYS A 46 6.11 -20.39 1.79
N THR A 47 5.54 -20.85 2.90
CA THR A 47 6.26 -21.70 3.86
C THR A 47 6.84 -22.84 3.02
N GLU A 48 8.15 -22.82 2.82
CA GLU A 48 8.84 -24.03 2.39
C GLU A 48 8.58 -25.09 3.47
N PRO A 49 7.99 -26.25 3.12
CA PRO A 49 8.00 -27.38 4.02
C PRO A 49 9.47 -27.68 4.30
N LEU A 50 9.79 -27.70 5.59
CA LEU A 50 11.09 -28.06 6.12
C LEU A 50 11.66 -29.24 5.33
N ALA A 51 12.90 -29.05 4.87
CA ALA A 51 13.75 -30.16 4.51
C ALA A 51 13.71 -31.15 5.68
N ASP A 52 13.05 -32.28 5.45
CA ASP A 52 13.18 -33.46 6.27
C ASP A 52 14.56 -34.06 5.95
N GLU A 53 15.60 -33.45 6.52
CA GLU A 53 16.88 -34.10 6.68
C GLU A 53 16.75 -35.15 7.77
N GLY A 54 16.77 -36.42 7.39
CA GLY A 54 17.02 -37.49 8.35
C GLY A 54 16.54 -38.87 7.90
N THR A 55 17.33 -39.55 7.06
CA THR A 55 17.86 -40.88 7.40
C THR A 55 18.90 -41.29 6.37
N GLU A 56 20.18 -41.09 6.73
CA GLU A 56 21.24 -41.98 6.27
C GLU A 56 21.20 -43.26 7.12
N THR A 57 20.75 -44.37 6.52
CA THR A 57 21.11 -45.78 6.79
C THR A 57 20.49 -46.54 5.61
N GLU A 58 21.17 -47.20 4.68
CA GLU A 58 22.20 -48.24 4.79
C GLU A 58 22.62 -48.60 3.34
N PRO A 59 23.89 -48.90 3.01
CA PRO A 59 24.23 -49.55 1.74
C PRO A 59 24.10 -51.07 1.89
N LYS A 60 23.15 -51.69 1.17
CA LYS A 60 23.02 -53.15 0.96
C LYS A 60 22.08 -53.35 -0.23
N THR A 61 22.32 -54.15 -1.27
CA THR A 61 23.35 -55.15 -1.63
C THR A 61 23.36 -55.23 -3.15
#